data_AF-A0A1X6Z6D3-F1
#
_entry.id   AF-A0A1X6Z6D3-F1
#
_cell.length_a   1.000
_cell.length_b   1.000
_cell.length_c   1.000
_cell.angle_alpha   90.00
_cell.angle_beta   90.00
_cell.angle_gamma   90.00
#
_symmetry.space_group_name_H-M   'P 1'
#
loop_
_entity.id
_entity.type
_entity.pdbx_description
1 polymer ?
#
loop_
_entity_poly.entity_id
_entity_poly.type
_entity_poly.pdbx_seq_one_letter_code
_entity_poly.pdbx_strand_id
1 'polypeptide(L)'
;MRSRHTKHAVKAISERLRHELPGHNIRVGVLSPGTVTSKRANSIPGDEMRDARQDLVDQPGIPADSTQMLALAISQPENVVVNKILFRPTAQQM
;
A
#
# COMPACT_ATOMS: atom_id res chain seq x y z
N MET A 1 0.17 -15.97 -7.77
CA MET A 1 1.21 -15.99 -6.70
C MET A 1 2.33 -14.92 -6.78
N ARG A 2 2.39 -14.01 -7.78
CA ARG A 2 3.55 -13.08 -7.97
C ARG A 2 3.56 -11.76 -7.17
N SER A 3 2.46 -11.39 -6.50
CA SER A 3 2.33 -10.05 -5.87
C SER A 3 3.00 -9.93 -4.48
N ARG A 4 2.97 -11.00 -3.65
CA ARG A 4 3.39 -10.91 -2.24
C ARG A 4 4.91 -10.72 -2.06
N HIS A 5 5.73 -11.41 -2.85
CA HIS A 5 7.20 -11.32 -2.75
C HIS A 5 7.71 -9.93 -3.12
N THR A 6 7.17 -9.33 -4.18
CA THR A 6 7.56 -7.97 -4.60
C THR A 6 7.20 -6.94 -3.53
N LYS A 7 6.03 -7.05 -2.88
CA LYS A 7 5.65 -6.14 -1.78
C LYS A 7 6.53 -6.31 -0.54
N HIS A 8 6.96 -7.54 -0.24
CA HIS A 8 7.94 -7.79 0.83
C HIS A 8 9.30 -7.18 0.50
N ALA A 9 9.78 -7.31 -0.74
CA ALA A 9 11.03 -6.70 -1.18
C ALA A 9 10.99 -5.17 -1.07
N VAL A 10 9.90 -4.53 -1.54
CA VAL A 10 9.71 -3.07 -1.39
C VAL A 10 9.78 -2.66 0.09
N LYS A 11 9.10 -3.39 0.98
CA LYS A 11 9.16 -3.12 2.42
C LYS A 11 10.59 -3.20 2.93
N ALA A 12 11.32 -4.27 2.63
CA ALA A 12 12.70 -4.45 3.08
C ALA A 12 13.64 -3.33 2.59
N ILE A 13 13.51 -2.94 1.32
CA ILE A 13 14.28 -1.83 0.73
C ILE A 13 13.95 -0.51 1.43
N SER A 14 12.67 -0.20 1.63
CA SER A 14 12.25 1.03 2.31
C SER A 14 12.74 1.10 3.77
N GLU A 15 12.74 -0.02 4.50
CA GLU A 15 13.29 -0.09 5.85
C GLU A 15 14.79 0.23 5.87
N ARG A 16 15.55 -0.30 4.90
CA ARG A 16 16.98 -0.02 4.83
C ARG A 16 17.26 1.46 4.51
N LEU A 17 16.58 2.02 3.52
CA LEU A 17 16.74 3.42 3.13
C LEU A 17 16.43 4.39 4.29
N ARG A 18 15.50 4.03 5.17
CA ARG A 18 15.14 4.90 6.31
C ARG A 18 16.28 5.06 7.31
N HIS A 19 17.19 4.10 7.43
CA HIS A 19 18.36 4.22 8.29
C HIS A 19 19.50 5.01 7.63
N GLU A 20 19.56 5.05 6.30
CA GLU A 20 20.68 5.63 5.55
C GLU A 20 20.48 7.12 5.21
N LEU A 21 19.23 7.55 5.12
CA LEU A 21 18.86 8.87 4.61
C LEU A 21 18.58 10.01 5.64
N PRO A 22 18.49 9.81 6.97
CA PRO A 22 18.24 10.91 7.90
C PRO A 22 19.25 12.08 7.80
N GLY A 23 20.53 11.78 7.52
CA GLY A 23 21.57 12.80 7.33
C GLY A 23 21.40 13.68 6.08
N HIS A 24 20.46 13.34 5.20
CA HIS A 24 20.19 14.05 3.95
C HIS A 24 18.85 14.79 3.96
N ASN A 25 18.17 14.84 5.13
CA ASN A 25 16.81 15.37 5.27
C ASN A 25 15.78 14.70 4.32
N ILE A 26 15.98 13.41 4.00
CA ILE A 26 15.06 12.64 3.16
C ILE A 26 14.23 11.69 4.05
N ARG A 27 12.91 11.77 3.93
CA ARG A 27 11.96 10.95 4.68
C ARG A 27 11.47 9.79 3.83
N VAL A 28 11.50 8.57 4.39
CA VAL A 28 11.08 7.35 3.70
C VAL A 28 9.88 6.71 4.39
N GLY A 29 8.75 6.64 3.69
CA GLY A 29 7.50 6.07 4.18
C GLY A 29 6.88 5.08 3.19
N VAL A 30 6.12 4.10 3.70
CA VAL A 30 5.42 3.11 2.88
C VAL A 30 3.90 3.19 3.12
N LEU A 31 3.14 3.37 2.05
CA LEU A 31 1.67 3.25 2.07
C LEU A 31 1.28 1.83 1.67
N SER A 32 0.57 1.14 2.55
CA SER A 32 0.13 -0.25 2.38
C SER A 32 -1.39 -0.32 2.45
N PRO A 33 -2.11 -0.03 1.35
CA PRO A 33 -3.55 -0.25 1.30
C PRO A 33 -3.88 -1.75 1.30
N GLY A 34 -5.06 -2.08 1.84
CA GLY A 34 -5.75 -3.33 1.61
C GLY A 34 -6.39 -3.36 0.22
N THR A 35 -7.57 -3.97 0.10
CA THR A 35 -8.29 -4.03 -1.17
C THR A 35 -8.69 -2.62 -1.63
N VAL A 36 -8.29 -2.27 -2.87
CA VAL A 36 -8.59 -0.98 -3.52
C VAL A 36 -9.38 -1.21 -4.79
N THR A 37 -10.44 -0.41 -4.98
CA THR A 37 -11.24 -0.45 -6.20
C THR A 37 -10.49 0.30 -7.29
N SER A 38 -9.72 -0.42 -8.12
CA SER A 38 -8.88 0.19 -9.16
C SER A 38 -9.03 -0.53 -10.51
N LYS A 39 -8.81 0.22 -11.61
CA LYS A 39 -8.82 -0.32 -12.98
C LYS A 39 -7.82 -1.49 -13.19
N ARG A 40 -6.82 -1.64 -12.32
CA ARG A 40 -5.79 -2.69 -12.40
C ARG A 40 -6.29 -4.09 -12.02
N ALA A 41 -7.37 -4.22 -11.24
CA ALA A 41 -7.97 -5.53 -10.96
C ALA A 41 -8.44 -6.24 -12.26
N ASN A 42 -8.80 -5.45 -13.28
CA ASN A 42 -9.31 -5.95 -14.55
C ASN A 42 -8.22 -6.41 -15.53
N SER A 43 -6.95 -6.05 -15.32
CA SER A 43 -5.85 -6.34 -16.25
C SER A 43 -4.96 -7.54 -15.86
N ILE A 44 -5.31 -8.28 -14.79
CA ILE A 44 -4.56 -9.47 -14.36
C ILE A 44 -4.96 -10.67 -15.25
N PRO A 45 -4.06 -11.26 -16.07
CA PRO A 45 -4.36 -12.43 -16.89
C PRO A 45 -4.14 -13.73 -16.09
N GLY A 46 -5.08 -14.68 -16.18
CA GLY A 46 -4.94 -16.06 -15.69
C GLY A 46 -6.18 -16.61 -14.96
N ASP A 47 -6.62 -17.82 -15.31
CA ASP A 47 -7.78 -18.50 -14.70
C ASP A 47 -7.62 -18.80 -13.20
N GLU A 48 -6.37 -18.85 -12.69
CA GLU A 48 -6.07 -19.02 -11.26
C GLU A 48 -6.42 -17.80 -10.38
N MET A 49 -6.89 -16.70 -10.97
CA MET A 49 -7.23 -15.46 -10.25
C MET A 49 -8.73 -15.13 -10.28
N ARG A 50 -9.59 -16.05 -10.74
CA ARG A 50 -11.05 -15.87 -10.68
C ARG A 50 -11.57 -15.77 -9.26
N ASP A 51 -11.15 -16.67 -8.37
CA ASP A 51 -11.58 -16.66 -6.96
C ASP A 51 -11.09 -15.40 -6.23
N ALA A 52 -9.83 -15.01 -6.46
CA ALA A 52 -9.27 -13.76 -5.94
C ALA A 52 -9.90 -12.50 -6.57
N ARG A 53 -10.55 -12.60 -7.73
CA ARG A 53 -11.38 -11.52 -8.30
C ARG A 53 -12.74 -11.47 -7.63
N GLN A 54 -13.37 -12.61 -7.36
CA GLN A 54 -14.65 -12.69 -6.66
C GLN A 54 -14.57 -12.02 -5.27
N ASP A 55 -13.53 -12.34 -4.50
CA ASP A 55 -13.27 -11.72 -3.18
C ASP A 55 -13.01 -10.20 -3.23
N LEU A 56 -12.51 -9.71 -4.38
CA LEU A 56 -12.24 -8.29 -4.64
C LEU A 56 -13.47 -7.53 -5.17
N VAL A 57 -14.44 -8.23 -5.76
CA VAL A 57 -15.64 -7.66 -6.38
C VAL A 57 -16.77 -7.50 -5.35
N ASP A 58 -16.85 -8.37 -4.36
CA ASP A 58 -17.97 -8.39 -3.40
C ASP A 58 -17.77 -7.50 -2.16
N GLN A 59 -16.58 -6.93 -1.96
CA GLN A 59 -16.32 -6.03 -0.83
C GLN A 59 -16.05 -4.60 -1.28
N PRO A 60 -16.64 -3.58 -0.62
CA PRO A 60 -16.35 -2.18 -0.92
C PRO A 60 -14.86 -1.90 -0.65
N GLY A 61 -14.06 -1.93 -1.71
CA GLY A 61 -12.65 -1.56 -1.66
C GLY A 61 -12.49 -0.09 -1.31
N ILE A 62 -11.31 0.28 -0.81
CA ILE A 62 -11.02 1.70 -0.58
C ILE A 62 -11.13 2.43 -1.94
N PRO A 63 -11.78 3.60 -1.99
CA PRO A 63 -11.76 4.44 -3.18
C PRO A 63 -10.32 4.65 -3.66
N ALA A 64 -10.10 4.56 -4.97
CA ALA A 64 -8.77 4.76 -5.56
C ALA A 64 -8.13 6.10 -5.16
N ASP A 65 -8.96 7.07 -4.78
CA ASP A 65 -8.58 8.36 -4.23
C ASP A 65 -8.25 8.30 -2.73
N SER A 66 -7.38 7.38 -2.34
CA SER A 66 -6.85 7.28 -0.96
C SER A 66 -5.85 8.41 -0.65
N THR A 67 -6.04 9.61 -1.21
CA THR A 67 -5.14 10.76 -1.11
C THR A 67 -4.99 11.28 0.31
N GLN A 68 -6.00 11.07 1.17
CA GLN A 68 -5.96 11.49 2.58
C GLN A 68 -4.80 10.84 3.36
N MET A 69 -4.48 9.57 3.09
CA MET A 69 -3.37 8.89 3.77
C MET A 69 -2.02 9.47 3.33
N LEU A 70 -1.89 9.84 2.06
CA LEU A 70 -0.71 10.52 1.55
C LEU A 70 -0.58 11.91 2.16
N ALA A 71 -1.68 12.68 2.20
CA ALA A 71 -1.74 14.01 2.81
C ALA A 71 -1.27 13.96 4.27
N LEU A 72 -1.77 12.99 5.05
CA LEU A 72 -1.34 12.77 6.43
C LEU A 72 0.15 12.48 6.55
N ALA A 73 0.73 11.70 5.63
CA ALA A 73 2.16 11.40 5.66
C ALA A 73 3.03 12.63 5.36
N ILE A 74 2.64 13.44 4.37
CA ILE A 74 3.45 14.58 3.92
C ILE A 74 3.24 15.84 4.77
N SER A 75 2.08 15.99 5.43
CA SER A 75 1.76 17.15 6.26
C SER A 75 2.54 17.20 7.57
N GLN A 76 3.30 16.16 7.89
CA GLN A 76 4.09 16.13 9.12
C GLN A 76 5.26 17.10 9.05
N PRO A 77 5.64 17.73 10.18
CA PRO A 77 6.84 18.56 10.28
C PRO A 77 8.10 17.85 9.77
N GLU A 78 9.12 18.60 9.35
CA GLU A 78 10.35 18.03 8.77
C GLU A 78 11.07 17.05 9.71
N ASN A 79 11.01 17.28 11.01
CA ASN A 79 11.60 16.41 12.04
C ASN A 79 10.75 15.17 12.38
N VAL A 80 9.66 14.92 11.65
CA VAL A 80 8.76 13.77 11.84
C VAL A 80 8.73 12.93 10.57
N VAL A 81 9.00 11.62 10.72
CA VAL A 81 8.90 10.62 9.65
C VAL A 81 7.74 9.67 9.93
N VAL A 82 6.86 9.50 8.94
CA VAL A 82 5.83 8.45 8.95
C VAL A 82 6.36 7.22 8.24
N ASN A 83 6.81 6.22 9.02
CA ASN A 83 7.47 5.03 8.46
C ASN A 83 6.53 4.18 7.61
N LYS A 84 5.29 3.98 8.07
CA LYS A 84 4.30 3.13 7.41
C LYS A 84 2.88 3.56 7.76
N ILE A 85 2.01 3.58 6.76
CA ILE A 85 0.55 3.63 6.95
C ILE A 85 -0.05 2.36 6.36
N LEU A 86 -0.69 1.55 7.21
CA LEU A 86 -1.46 0.36 6.81
C LEU A 86 -2.94 0.71 6.99
N PHE A 87 -3.72 0.57 5.93
CA PHE A 87 -5.14 0.91 5.95
C PHE A 87 -5.91 -0.05 5.04
N ARG A 88 -7.12 -0.42 5.43
CA ARG A 88 -7.96 -1.41 4.74
C ARG A 88 -9.43 -1.06 4.92
N PRO A 89 -10.32 -1.52 4.02
CA PRO A 89 -11.76 -1.45 4.28
C PRO A 89 -12.11 -2.15 5.60
N THR A 90 -13.04 -1.59 6.35
CA THR A 90 -13.52 -2.20 7.61
C THR A 90 -14.14 -3.58 7.37
N ALA A 91 -14.75 -3.79 6.20
CA ALA A 91 -15.34 -5.07 5.81
C ALA A 91 -14.30 -6.16 5.53
N GLN A 92 -13.04 -5.79 5.24
CA GLN A 92 -11.99 -6.73 4.87
C GLN A 92 -11.56 -7.58 6.07
N GLN A 93 -12.07 -8.82 6.11
CA GLN A 93 -11.72 -9.87 7.08
C GLN A 93 -10.24 -10.32 6.90
N MET A 94 -9.64 -10.82 7.99
CA MET A 94 -8.23 -11.23 8.04
C MET A 94 -8.00 -12.67 7.59
#